data_AF-A0A846E6A2-F1
#
_entry.id   AF-A0A846E6A2-F1
#
_cell.length_a   1.000
_cell.length_b   1.000
_cell.length_c   1.000
_cell.angle_alpha   90.00
_cell.angle_beta   90.00
_cell.angle_gamma   90.00
#
_symmetry.space_group_name_H-M   'P 1'
#
loop_
_entity.id
_entity.type
_entity.pdbx_description
1 polymer ?
#
loop_
_entity_poly.entity_id
_entity_poly.type
_entity_poly.pdbx_seq_one_letter_code
_entity_poly.pdbx_strand_id
1 'polypeptide(L)'
;MVCSPASELAFSQTREDPEIELQVIKRLAAKTHRPLRVLLIASGGCTALSLLVHPAIGAIEAVDFNPAQLHLVELRRQALLHLSLAAQLQLIGADLSVSKAERLQLYQQLRSHLPTSTQTFWDNRQPEIAFGVNRVGRFEQLFRELAEAFHHLGLDPLAAPESAINHPQWSKTFERVFERQK
;
A
#
# COMPACT_ATOMS: atom_id res chain seq x y z
N MET A 1 -11.08 -12.73 14.27
CA MET A 1 -11.12 -11.82 13.12
C MET A 1 -10.41 -10.53 13.49
N VAL A 2 -9.33 -10.18 12.80
CA VAL A 2 -8.63 -8.90 13.01
C VAL A 2 -9.28 -7.84 12.13
N CYS A 3 -10.21 -7.05 12.69
CA CYS A 3 -10.84 -5.95 11.95
C CYS A 3 -9.88 -4.77 11.82
N SER A 4 -9.69 -4.29 10.59
CA SER A 4 -9.07 -2.99 10.33
C SER A 4 -10.05 -1.87 10.71
N PRO A 5 -9.52 -0.69 11.09
CA PRO A 5 -10.34 0.52 11.12
C PRO A 5 -10.92 0.80 9.73
N ALA A 6 -12.06 1.51 9.69
CA ALA A 6 -12.59 2.04 8.43
C ALA A 6 -11.56 2.99 7.82
N SER A 7 -11.33 2.87 6.52
CA SER A 7 -10.34 3.65 5.78
C SER A 7 -10.94 4.17 4.47
N GLU A 8 -10.51 5.36 4.09
CA GLU A 8 -10.81 5.93 2.77
C GLU A 8 -9.82 5.48 1.71
N LEU A 9 -8.78 4.70 2.08
CA LEU A 9 -7.84 4.12 1.14
C LEU A 9 -8.50 2.98 0.35
N ALA A 10 -8.39 3.03 -0.98
CA ALA A 10 -8.87 1.94 -1.82
C ALA A 10 -7.99 0.70 -1.62
N PHE A 11 -6.69 0.84 -1.85
CA PHE A 11 -5.66 -0.13 -1.52
C PHE A 11 -4.52 0.62 -0.85
N SER A 12 -3.94 0.02 0.17
CA SER A 12 -2.75 0.56 0.82
C SER A 12 -1.49 0.21 0.05
N GLN A 13 -1.48 -0.85 -0.76
CA GLN A 13 -0.28 -1.33 -1.44
C GLN A 13 -0.62 -1.81 -2.84
N THR A 14 0.31 -1.61 -3.76
CA THR A 14 0.29 -2.22 -5.09
C THR A 14 1.02 -3.56 -5.00
N ARG A 15 0.38 -4.65 -5.46
CA ARG A 15 0.92 -6.02 -5.45
C ARG A 15 1.39 -6.46 -6.84
N GLU A 16 1.89 -5.51 -7.61
CA GLU A 16 2.49 -5.73 -8.93
C GLU A 16 3.99 -5.96 -8.76
N ASP A 17 4.63 -6.57 -9.76
CA ASP A 17 6.08 -6.73 -9.79
C ASP A 17 6.75 -5.38 -10.11
N PRO A 18 7.45 -4.75 -9.15
CA PRO A 18 8.04 -3.43 -9.35
C PRO A 18 9.19 -3.41 -10.37
N GLU A 19 9.71 -4.57 -10.76
CA GLU A 19 10.80 -4.66 -11.74
C GLU A 19 10.32 -4.32 -13.15
N ILE A 20 9.03 -4.52 -13.45
CA ILE A 20 8.48 -4.24 -14.78
C ILE A 20 8.65 -2.76 -15.14
N GLU A 21 8.27 -1.84 -14.24
CA GLU A 21 8.40 -0.41 -14.48
C GLU A 21 9.87 0.02 -14.52
N LEU A 22 10.72 -0.56 -13.67
CA LEU A 22 12.17 -0.28 -13.68
C LEU A 22 12.81 -0.70 -15.01
N GLN A 23 12.41 -1.84 -15.59
CA GLN A 23 12.88 -2.26 -16.91
C GLN A 23 12.44 -1.29 -18.02
N VAL A 24 11.21 -0.78 -17.95
CA VAL A 24 10.72 0.25 -18.89
C VAL A 24 11.55 1.52 -18.77
N ILE A 25 11.77 2.01 -17.54
CA ILE A 25 12.58 3.20 -17.28
C ILE A 25 14.01 3.02 -17.79
N LYS A 26 14.64 1.87 -17.54
CA LYS A 26 15.99 1.56 -18.05
C LYS A 26 16.06 1.62 -19.58
N ARG A 27 15.09 1.03 -20.27
CA ARG A 27 15.03 1.04 -21.75
C ARG A 27 14.77 2.44 -22.30
N LEU A 28 13.93 3.24 -21.64
CA LEU A 28 13.66 4.62 -22.03
C LEU A 28 14.89 5.50 -21.81
N ALA A 29 15.56 5.36 -20.67
CA ALA A 29 16.78 6.09 -20.35
C ALA A 29 17.90 5.82 -21.36
N ALA A 30 18.08 4.57 -21.80
CA ALA A 30 19.07 4.23 -22.83
C ALA A 30 18.80 4.90 -24.19
N LYS A 31 17.55 5.26 -24.48
CA LYS A 31 17.13 5.93 -25.73
C LYS A 31 17.03 7.45 -25.60
N THR A 32 17.07 7.96 -24.37
CA THR A 32 16.73 9.35 -24.07
C THR A 32 17.91 10.02 -23.40
N HIS A 33 18.50 11.04 -24.04
CA HIS A 33 19.63 11.79 -23.47
C HIS A 33 19.19 12.92 -22.52
N ARG A 34 18.06 12.74 -21.80
CA ARG A 34 17.55 13.71 -20.83
C ARG A 34 16.87 13.00 -19.65
N PRO A 35 16.78 13.66 -18.48
CA PRO A 35 16.01 13.12 -17.36
C PRO A 35 14.56 12.81 -17.74
N LEU A 36 14.06 11.68 -17.27
CA LEU A 36 12.71 11.21 -17.49
C LEU A 36 11.75 11.92 -16.53
N ARG A 37 10.60 12.34 -17.06
CA ARG A 37 9.47 12.84 -16.28
C ARG A 37 8.34 11.84 -16.41
N VAL A 38 7.82 11.40 -15.28
CA VAL A 38 6.88 10.28 -15.21
C VAL A 38 5.58 10.76 -14.56
N LEU A 39 4.45 10.54 -15.22
CA LEU A 39 3.11 10.77 -14.67
C LEU A 39 2.49 9.41 -14.32
N LEU A 40 2.04 9.24 -13.09
CA LEU A 40 1.45 7.99 -12.59
C LEU A 40 0.19 8.24 -11.78
N ILE A 41 -0.69 7.25 -11.76
CA ILE A 41 -1.73 7.18 -10.74
C ILE A 41 -1.04 6.90 -9.40
N ALA A 42 -1.26 7.73 -8.39
CA ALA A 42 -0.56 7.66 -7.12
C ALA A 42 -0.75 6.29 -6.48
N SER A 43 -1.99 5.78 -6.50
CA SER A 43 -2.29 4.44 -6.02
C SER A 43 -1.76 4.28 -4.58
N GLY A 44 -1.18 3.14 -4.21
CA GLY A 44 -0.52 2.98 -2.90
C GLY A 44 0.78 3.81 -2.82
N GLY A 45 1.30 4.31 -3.93
CA GLY A 45 2.60 5.00 -4.01
C GLY A 45 3.80 4.07 -4.15
N CYS A 46 3.60 2.74 -4.16
CA CYS A 46 4.69 1.78 -4.27
C CYS A 46 5.52 2.00 -5.54
N THR A 47 4.86 2.10 -6.70
CA THR A 47 5.50 2.34 -8.00
C THR A 47 6.17 3.71 -8.06
N ALA A 48 5.48 4.76 -7.62
CA ALA A 48 6.04 6.11 -7.64
C ALA A 48 7.35 6.18 -6.81
N LEU A 49 7.36 5.55 -5.63
CA LEU A 49 8.53 5.57 -4.76
C LEU A 49 9.63 4.60 -5.20
N SER A 50 9.29 3.43 -5.78
CA SER A 50 10.29 2.48 -6.29
C SER A 50 11.11 3.07 -7.44
N LEU A 51 10.47 3.84 -8.32
CA LEU A 51 11.15 4.47 -9.46
C LEU A 51 12.22 5.49 -9.05
N LEU A 52 12.12 6.09 -7.86
CA LEU A 52 13.11 7.06 -7.36
C LEU A 52 14.52 6.47 -7.22
N VAL A 53 14.67 5.14 -7.19
CA VAL A 53 15.97 4.48 -7.17
C VAL A 53 16.75 4.67 -8.48
N HIS A 54 16.06 4.94 -9.59
CA HIS A 54 16.69 4.98 -10.91
C HIS A 54 17.21 6.39 -11.24
N PRO A 55 18.51 6.56 -11.53
CA PRO A 55 19.15 7.88 -11.65
C PRO A 55 18.67 8.71 -12.85
N ALA A 56 18.04 8.06 -13.85
CA ALA A 56 17.46 8.76 -14.99
C ALA A 56 16.13 9.46 -14.67
N ILE A 57 15.51 9.20 -13.53
CA ILE A 57 14.27 9.87 -13.12
C ILE A 57 14.59 11.30 -12.67
N GLY A 58 14.04 12.28 -13.41
CA GLY A 58 14.16 13.69 -13.06
C GLY A 58 12.94 14.22 -12.28
N ALA A 59 11.75 13.68 -12.54
CA ALA A 59 10.54 14.03 -11.80
C ALA A 59 9.49 12.93 -11.89
N ILE A 60 8.69 12.79 -10.82
CA ILE A 60 7.48 11.96 -10.78
C ILE A 60 6.32 12.83 -10.35
N GLU A 61 5.28 12.86 -11.17
CA GLU A 61 3.98 13.47 -10.89
C GLU A 61 3.01 12.34 -10.56
N ALA A 62 2.63 12.22 -9.29
CA ALA A 62 1.66 11.23 -8.83
C ALA A 62 0.29 11.91 -8.67
N VAL A 63 -0.71 11.45 -9.41
CA VAL A 63 -2.08 11.98 -9.42
C VAL A 63 -3.08 10.93 -8.98
N ASP A 64 -4.12 11.29 -8.26
CA ASP A 64 -5.16 10.33 -7.88
C ASP A 64 -6.50 11.03 -7.77
N PHE A 65 -7.57 10.34 -8.12
CA PHE A 65 -8.93 10.85 -7.90
C PHE A 65 -9.31 10.77 -6.42
N ASN A 66 -8.75 9.81 -5.68
CA ASN A 66 -8.95 9.67 -4.25
C ASN A 66 -7.85 10.45 -3.49
N PRO A 67 -8.17 11.57 -2.82
CA PRO A 67 -7.18 12.35 -2.09
C PRO A 67 -6.48 11.59 -0.97
N ALA A 68 -7.13 10.57 -0.39
CA ALA A 68 -6.53 9.72 0.65
C ALA A 68 -5.26 9.02 0.16
N GLN A 69 -5.21 8.64 -1.12
CA GLN A 69 -4.02 8.01 -1.70
C GLN A 69 -2.85 8.98 -1.77
N LEU A 70 -3.08 10.25 -2.09
CA LEU A 70 -2.04 11.28 -2.09
C LEU A 70 -1.46 11.50 -0.68
N HIS A 71 -2.31 11.48 0.35
CA HIS A 71 -1.86 11.58 1.74
C HIS A 71 -1.04 10.35 2.18
N LEU A 72 -1.35 9.15 1.67
CA LEU A 72 -0.57 7.94 1.89
C LEU A 72 0.80 8.01 1.21
N VAL A 73 0.86 8.45 -0.05
CA VAL A 73 2.14 8.61 -0.76
C VAL A 73 3.02 9.63 -0.05
N GLU A 74 2.47 10.76 0.40
CA GLU A 74 3.25 11.79 1.10
C GLU A 74 3.76 11.30 2.45
N LEU A 75 2.97 10.53 3.22
CA LEU A 75 3.44 9.90 4.47
C LEU A 75 4.64 8.99 4.21
N ARG A 76 4.58 8.17 3.16
CA ARG A 76 5.67 7.25 2.79
C ARG A 76 6.89 8.01 2.28
N ARG A 77 6.69 9.08 1.51
CA ARG A 77 7.79 9.94 1.03
C ARG A 77 8.55 10.54 2.22
N GLN A 78 7.85 11.04 3.24
CA GLN A 78 8.50 11.54 4.44
C GLN A 78 9.17 10.43 5.26
N ALA A 79 8.57 9.23 5.32
CA ALA A 79 9.19 8.07 5.96
C ALA A 79 10.52 7.68 5.28
N LEU A 80 10.59 7.73 3.95
CA LEU A 80 11.82 7.47 3.19
C LEU A 80 12.92 8.50 3.48
N LEU A 81 12.54 9.76 3.69
CA LEU A 81 13.48 10.86 3.95
C LEU A 81 14.00 10.89 5.39
N HIS A 82 13.19 10.46 6.35
CA HIS A 82 13.43 10.74 7.76
C HIS A 82 13.53 9.52 8.66
N LEU A 83 13.11 8.33 8.21
CA LEU A 83 13.17 7.11 9.01
C LEU A 83 14.16 6.09 8.45
N SER A 84 14.75 5.28 9.32
CA SER A 84 15.49 4.09 8.91
C SER A 84 14.57 3.05 8.28
N LEU A 85 15.12 2.12 7.47
CA LEU A 85 14.32 1.06 6.87
C LEU A 85 13.52 0.26 7.91
N ALA A 86 14.12 -0.08 9.05
CA ALA A 86 13.42 -0.78 10.13
C ALA A 86 12.22 0.03 10.65
N ALA A 87 12.40 1.32 10.91
CA ALA A 87 11.32 2.21 11.34
C ALA A 87 10.26 2.40 10.26
N GLN A 88 10.62 2.41 8.97
CA GLN A 88 9.66 2.43 7.87
C GLN A 88 8.79 1.16 7.88
N LEU A 89 9.40 -0.02 7.98
CA LEU A 89 8.68 -1.30 8.02
C LEU A 89 7.74 -1.39 9.23
N GLN A 90 8.16 -0.84 10.38
CA GLN A 90 7.34 -0.73 11.58
C GLN A 90 6.16 0.24 11.40
N LEU A 91 6.41 1.46 10.88
CA LEU A 91 5.39 2.48 10.61
C LEU A 91 4.28 1.94 9.71
N ILE A 92 4.67 1.30 8.62
CA ILE A 92 3.71 0.80 7.64
C ILE A 92 2.99 -0.47 8.10
N GLY A 93 3.46 -1.10 9.18
CA GLY A 93 2.89 -2.35 9.71
C GLY A 93 3.24 -3.58 8.87
N ALA A 94 4.39 -3.55 8.19
CA ALA A 94 5.02 -4.74 7.63
C ALA A 94 5.77 -5.51 8.74
N ASP A 95 6.43 -4.78 9.63
CA ASP A 95 6.93 -5.30 10.89
C ASP A 95 5.90 -5.08 12.02
N LEU A 96 5.51 -6.18 12.66
CA LEU A 96 4.52 -6.22 13.74
C LEU A 96 5.16 -6.36 15.13
N SER A 97 6.49 -6.30 15.22
CA SER A 97 7.22 -6.37 16.48
C SER A 97 6.93 -5.21 17.44
N VAL A 98 6.51 -4.06 16.90
CA VAL A 98 6.17 -2.86 17.68
C VAL A 98 4.68 -2.75 17.99
N SER A 99 4.39 -2.18 19.15
CA SER A 99 3.05 -1.85 19.61
C SER A 99 2.40 -0.75 18.77
N LYS A 100 1.08 -0.61 18.94
CA LYS A 100 0.30 0.50 18.36
C LYS A 100 0.82 1.88 18.80
N ALA A 101 1.23 2.01 20.07
CA ALA A 101 1.72 3.26 20.63
C ALA A 101 3.07 3.64 20.01
N GLU A 102 3.99 2.68 19.88
CA GLU A 102 5.29 2.90 19.22
C GLU A 102 5.12 3.29 17.75
N ARG A 103 4.17 2.68 17.04
CA ARG A 103 3.85 3.07 15.66
C ARG A 103 3.33 4.50 15.54
N LEU A 104 2.53 4.96 16.51
CA LEU A 104 2.11 6.36 16.59
C LEU A 104 3.28 7.30 16.88
N GLN A 105 4.27 6.88 17.67
CA GLN A 105 5.48 7.68 17.89
C GLN A 105 6.29 7.87 16.60
N LEU A 106 6.38 6.84 15.75
CA LEU A 106 6.99 6.97 14.42
C LEU A 106 6.27 8.01 13.55
N TYR A 107 4.93 8.03 13.60
CA TYR A 107 4.17 9.09 12.92
C TYR A 107 4.45 10.48 13.51
N GLN A 108 4.53 10.61 14.84
CA GLN A 108 4.83 11.91 15.46
C GLN A 108 6.19 12.47 15.05
N GLN A 109 7.19 11.61 14.82
CA GLN A 109 8.50 12.02 14.27
C GLN A 109 8.38 12.62 12.85
N LEU A 110 7.42 12.15 12.06
CA LEU A 110 7.19 12.62 10.69
C LEU A 110 6.24 13.81 10.61
N ARG A 111 5.39 14.00 11.61
CA ARG A 111 4.25 14.93 11.55
C ARG A 111 4.63 16.34 11.14
N SER A 112 5.71 16.89 11.69
CA SER A 112 6.18 18.25 11.38
C SER A 112 6.71 18.42 9.95
N HIS A 113 7.09 17.34 9.28
CA HIS A 113 7.58 17.35 7.89
C HIS A 113 6.45 17.21 6.85
N LEU A 114 5.25 16.82 7.27
CA LEU A 114 4.11 16.66 6.39
C LEU A 114 3.46 18.03 6.06
N PRO A 115 2.90 18.21 4.85
CA PRO A 115 2.03 19.33 4.55
C PRO A 115 0.82 19.38 5.51
N THR A 116 0.31 20.58 5.79
CA THR A 116 -0.82 20.79 6.73
C THR A 116 -2.05 19.93 6.41
N SER A 117 -2.38 19.76 5.13
CA SER A 117 -3.51 18.92 4.70
C SER A 117 -3.28 17.44 5.06
N THR A 118 -2.06 16.93 4.83
CA THR A 118 -1.67 15.56 5.18
C THR A 118 -1.57 15.35 6.69
N GLN A 119 -1.09 16.32 7.46
CA GLN A 119 -1.16 16.28 8.92
C GLN A 119 -2.61 16.16 9.40
N THR A 120 -3.49 17.03 8.91
CA THR A 120 -4.92 17.04 9.27
C THR A 120 -5.57 15.71 8.92
N PHE A 121 -5.24 15.14 7.75
CA PHE A 121 -5.76 13.84 7.33
C PHE A 121 -5.37 12.72 8.31
N TRP A 122 -4.08 12.62 8.66
CA TRP A 122 -3.55 11.54 9.48
C TRP A 122 -3.79 11.71 10.99
N ASP A 123 -3.85 12.95 11.48
CA ASP A 123 -4.18 13.25 12.88
C ASP A 123 -5.58 12.75 13.23
N ASN A 124 -6.52 12.86 12.29
CA ASN A 124 -7.89 12.35 12.43
C ASN A 124 -7.99 10.84 12.17
N ARG A 125 -6.90 10.17 11.75
CA ARG A 125 -6.84 8.75 11.35
C ARG A 125 -5.72 8.00 12.07
N GLN A 126 -5.37 8.42 13.27
CA GLN A 126 -4.39 7.72 14.11
C GLN A 126 -4.70 6.23 14.34
N PRO A 127 -5.96 5.77 14.42
CA PRO A 127 -6.23 4.32 14.46
C PRO A 127 -5.72 3.55 13.24
N GLU A 128 -5.75 4.15 12.05
CA GLU A 128 -5.20 3.54 10.83
C GLU A 128 -3.68 3.45 10.89
N ILE A 129 -3.02 4.50 11.36
CA ILE A 129 -1.57 4.49 11.61
C ILE A 129 -1.24 3.42 12.63
N ALA A 130 -1.89 3.42 13.79
CA ALA A 130 -1.66 2.47 14.87
C ALA A 130 -1.81 1.02 14.40
N PHE A 131 -2.76 0.73 13.50
CA PHE A 131 -2.98 -0.58 12.92
C PHE A 131 -1.90 -1.01 11.92
N GLY A 132 -1.24 -0.04 11.27
CA GLY A 132 -0.30 -0.24 10.19
C GLY A 132 -0.92 0.14 8.85
N VAL A 133 -0.48 1.27 8.29
CA VAL A 133 -1.10 1.86 7.09
C VAL A 133 -1.07 0.97 5.85
N ASN A 134 -0.20 -0.06 5.77
CA ASN A 134 -0.21 -1.04 4.67
C ASN A 134 -1.37 -2.04 4.73
N ARG A 135 -2.21 -1.97 5.76
CA ARG A 135 -3.17 -3.02 6.09
C ARG A 135 -4.61 -2.51 6.21
N VAL A 136 -4.84 -1.22 5.94
CA VAL A 136 -6.12 -0.56 6.22
C VAL A 136 -6.97 -0.33 4.97
N GLY A 137 -6.37 -0.39 3.77
CA GLY A 137 -7.09 -0.21 2.52
C GLY A 137 -8.23 -1.21 2.36
N ARG A 138 -9.27 -0.78 1.64
CA ARG A 138 -10.45 -1.61 1.36
C ARG A 138 -10.07 -2.97 0.77
N PHE A 139 -9.14 -3.00 -0.19
CA PHE A 139 -8.68 -4.26 -0.79
C PHE A 139 -7.91 -5.13 0.20
N GLU A 140 -7.07 -4.57 1.09
CA GLU A 140 -6.39 -5.34 2.14
C GLU A 140 -7.37 -5.97 3.13
N GLN A 141 -8.49 -5.29 3.41
CA GLN A 141 -9.57 -5.86 4.20
C GLN A 141 -10.24 -7.01 3.44
N LEU A 142 -10.64 -6.79 2.18
CA LEU A 142 -11.29 -7.80 1.35
C LEU A 142 -10.41 -9.05 1.16
N PHE A 143 -9.11 -8.88 0.90
CA PHE A 143 -8.17 -10.01 0.78
C PHE A 143 -8.06 -10.81 2.07
N ARG A 144 -8.05 -10.15 3.23
CA ARG A 144 -7.95 -10.83 4.52
C ARG A 144 -9.21 -11.63 4.83
N GLU A 145 -10.38 -11.04 4.59
CA GLU A 145 -11.66 -11.73 4.78
C GLU A 145 -11.82 -12.89 3.79
N LEU A 146 -11.38 -12.74 2.55
CA LEU A 146 -11.38 -13.81 1.56
C LEU A 146 -10.44 -14.95 1.95
N ALA A 147 -9.24 -14.62 2.43
CA ALA A 147 -8.30 -15.61 2.93
C ALA A 147 -8.86 -16.37 4.16
N GLU A 148 -9.47 -15.67 5.12
CA GLU A 148 -10.16 -16.31 6.26
C GLU A 148 -11.30 -17.22 5.76
N ALA A 149 -12.10 -16.77 4.81
CA ALA A 149 -13.21 -17.55 4.26
C ALA A 149 -12.75 -18.83 3.54
N PHE A 150 -11.66 -18.75 2.76
CA PHE A 150 -11.06 -19.94 2.13
C PHE A 150 -10.42 -20.88 3.15
N HIS A 151 -9.76 -20.35 4.17
CA HIS A 151 -9.20 -21.17 5.25
C HIS A 151 -10.29 -21.98 5.97
N HIS A 152 -11.47 -21.39 6.20
CA HIS A 152 -12.62 -22.10 6.77
C HIS A 152 -13.18 -23.22 5.87
N LEU A 153 -12.90 -23.19 4.57
CA LEU A 153 -13.22 -24.25 3.62
C LEU A 153 -12.10 -25.28 3.48
N GLY A 154 -11.01 -25.16 4.25
CA GLY A 154 -9.82 -26.00 4.12
C GLY A 154 -9.01 -25.72 2.86
N LEU A 155 -9.21 -24.55 2.23
CA LEU A 155 -8.49 -24.15 1.03
C LEU A 155 -7.28 -23.28 1.38
N ASP A 156 -6.14 -23.61 0.76
CA ASP A 156 -4.96 -22.75 0.70
C ASP A 156 -4.63 -22.46 -0.77
N PRO A 157 -5.11 -21.32 -1.30
CA PRO A 157 -4.88 -20.96 -2.70
C PRO A 157 -3.41 -20.68 -3.02
N LEU A 158 -2.55 -20.45 -2.02
CA LEU A 158 -1.12 -20.20 -2.24
C LEU A 158 -0.33 -21.51 -2.28
N ALA A 159 -0.74 -22.51 -1.49
CA ALA A 159 -0.11 -23.83 -1.50
C ALA A 159 -0.64 -24.75 -2.61
N ALA A 160 -1.94 -24.67 -2.93
CA ALA A 160 -2.62 -25.55 -3.88
C ALA A 160 -3.58 -24.79 -4.81
N PRO A 161 -3.06 -23.88 -5.68
CA PRO A 161 -3.89 -22.96 -6.45
C PRO A 161 -4.90 -23.65 -7.38
N GLU A 162 -4.49 -24.71 -8.07
CA GLU A 162 -5.37 -25.44 -9.01
C GLU A 162 -6.53 -26.12 -8.28
N SER A 163 -6.26 -26.77 -7.14
CA SER A 163 -7.30 -27.39 -6.33
C SER A 163 -8.24 -26.35 -5.72
N ALA A 164 -7.71 -25.22 -5.26
CA ALA A 164 -8.49 -24.15 -4.68
C ALA A 164 -9.43 -23.49 -5.70
N ILE A 165 -8.93 -23.13 -6.88
CA ILE A 165 -9.73 -22.46 -7.94
C ILE A 165 -10.85 -23.37 -8.45
N ASN A 166 -10.61 -24.68 -8.52
CA ASN A 166 -11.60 -25.66 -8.97
C ASN A 166 -12.59 -26.10 -7.87
N HIS A 167 -12.44 -25.61 -6.63
CA HIS A 167 -13.33 -25.98 -5.54
C HIS A 167 -14.77 -25.44 -5.79
N PRO A 168 -15.85 -26.23 -5.59
CA PRO A 168 -17.22 -25.81 -5.90
C PRO A 168 -17.70 -24.54 -5.19
N GLN A 169 -17.10 -24.20 -4.04
CA GLN A 169 -17.43 -22.99 -3.27
C GLN A 169 -16.58 -21.77 -3.65
N TRP A 170 -15.60 -21.90 -4.57
CA TRP A 170 -14.66 -20.82 -4.90
C TRP A 170 -15.38 -19.54 -5.31
N SER A 171 -16.16 -19.58 -6.40
CA SER A 171 -16.84 -18.40 -6.95
C SER A 171 -17.83 -17.80 -5.95
N LYS A 172 -18.66 -18.64 -5.32
CA LYS A 172 -19.64 -18.20 -4.32
C LYS A 172 -18.97 -17.50 -3.12
N THR A 173 -17.82 -18.00 -2.69
CA THR A 173 -17.08 -17.41 -1.57
C THR A 173 -16.44 -16.10 -1.97
N PHE A 174 -15.86 -16.04 -3.17
CA PHE A 174 -15.31 -14.82 -3.74
C PHE A 174 -16.37 -13.72 -3.86
N GLU A 175 -17.50 -14.01 -4.52
CA GLU A 175 -18.62 -13.07 -4.71
C GLU A 175 -19.14 -12.55 -3.38
N ARG A 176 -19.35 -13.44 -2.40
CA ARG A 176 -19.81 -13.06 -1.06
C ARG A 176 -18.89 -12.05 -0.36
N VAL A 177 -17.58 -12.08 -0.62
CA VAL A 177 -16.62 -11.15 0.01
C VAL A 177 -16.42 -9.91 -0.85
N PHE A 178 -16.07 -10.10 -2.13
CA PHE A 178 -15.66 -9.04 -3.04
C PHE A 178 -16.83 -8.25 -3.66
N GLU A 179 -18.00 -8.86 -3.79
CA GLU A 179 -19.15 -8.27 -4.45
C GLU A 179 -20.28 -7.88 -3.48
N ARG A 180 -20.05 -7.97 -2.17
CA ARG A 180 -21.03 -7.68 -1.10
C ARG A 180 -21.65 -6.27 -1.10
N GLN A 181 -21.19 -5.39 -1.97
CA GLN A 181 -21.58 -3.98 -2.10
C GLN A 181 -21.73 -3.54 -3.56
N LYS A 182 -21.80 -4.50 -4.51
CA LYS A 182 -22.35 -4.24 -5.84
C LYS A 182 -23.88 -4.27 -5.75
#